data_AF-A0A925MPG4-F1
#
_entry.id   AF-A0A925MPG4-F1
#
_cell.length_a   1.000
_cell.length_b   1.000
_cell.length_c   1.000
_cell.angle_alpha   90.00
_cell.angle_beta   90.00
_cell.angle_gamma   90.00
#
_symmetry.space_group_name_H-M   'P 1'
#
loop_
_entity.id
_entity.type
_entity.pdbx_description
1 polymer ?
#
loop_
_entity_poly.entity_id
_entity_poly.type
_entity_poly.pdbx_seq_one_letter_code
_entity_poly.pdbx_strand_id
1 'polypeptide(L)'
;MTAVRFNRQQRNPVLSKLLAIIAICATAAVSGCKDPPNSGNAGKSASATHVNAERPPAVVSRELPAELAGFRAAIENSKLDYIRVKARAGQSVAPWGSKFRGVPYIPNGSAYPRDPAGKLLVLLAQLNFGEMPRLDGYPASGLLQFFVSDGLSKEQVWGSVQYDEKPFNPDRYFSSLQNQRFFRVIFHSDVLTDKDHLQAPPVFSSEPMLPIMQEAALTFEKHTEPVLIDDYRFTNVFAREPQAFFAQFGTQETAVANGYIAFSRQWSLAKVGGYASFVQRDPRSIKPTEDWLLLLEIQSSNEAGVDILWGDAGVGGLFIRRDDLKKLDFSKVAYYWDNH
;
A
#
# COMPACT_ATOMS: atom_id res chain seq x y z
N MET A 1 40.21 10.34 -24.46
CA MET A 1 39.33 9.96 -25.58
C MET A 1 38.92 8.52 -25.29
N THR A 2 37.71 8.23 -24.82
CA THR A 2 36.41 8.40 -25.50
C THR A 2 35.32 8.49 -24.43
N ALA A 3 34.45 9.51 -24.54
CA ALA A 3 33.39 9.78 -23.60
C ALA A 3 32.15 8.94 -23.92
N VAL A 4 31.62 8.20 -22.95
CA VAL A 4 30.28 7.59 -23.02
C VAL A 4 29.28 8.62 -22.48
N ARG A 5 28.55 9.27 -23.38
CA ARG A 5 27.44 10.17 -23.06
C ARG A 5 26.26 9.33 -22.55
N PHE A 6 25.94 9.42 -21.27
CA PHE A 6 24.64 8.99 -20.76
C PHE A 6 23.59 10.07 -21.07
N ASN A 7 22.64 9.71 -21.93
CA ASN A 7 21.54 10.57 -22.34
C ASN A 7 20.54 10.74 -21.19
N ARG A 8 20.16 12.00 -20.93
CA ARG A 8 19.07 12.37 -20.00
C ARG A 8 17.73 11.95 -20.59
N GLN A 9 16.79 11.59 -19.72
CA GLN A 9 15.38 11.25 -19.99
C GLN A 9 15.13 9.93 -20.73
N GLN A 10 14.91 8.85 -19.96
CA GLN A 10 13.92 7.85 -20.34
C GLN A 10 12.76 7.93 -19.33
N ARG A 11 11.75 8.75 -19.67
CA ARG A 11 10.39 8.49 -19.19
C ARG A 11 9.98 7.16 -19.79
N ASN A 12 9.54 6.22 -18.97
CA ASN A 12 9.08 4.90 -19.40
C ASN A 12 7.78 5.05 -20.21
N PRO A 13 7.77 4.82 -21.53
CA PRO A 13 6.60 5.03 -22.36
C PRO A 13 5.55 3.92 -22.22
N VAL A 14 5.85 2.82 -21.51
CA VAL A 14 4.91 1.72 -21.26
C VAL A 14 4.15 1.96 -19.96
N LEU A 15 4.83 2.39 -18.87
CA LEU A 15 4.13 2.87 -17.67
C LEU A 15 3.31 4.13 -17.99
N SER A 16 3.82 5.06 -18.80
CA SER A 16 3.05 6.25 -19.17
C SER A 16 1.90 5.96 -20.12
N LYS A 17 1.88 4.82 -20.84
CA LYS A 17 0.74 4.39 -21.67
C LYS A 17 -0.26 3.51 -20.90
N LEU A 18 0.21 2.72 -19.92
CA LEU A 18 -0.66 2.03 -18.95
C LEU A 18 -1.37 3.02 -18.02
N LEU A 19 -0.65 4.06 -17.54
CA LEU A 19 -1.21 5.14 -16.70
C LEU A 19 -2.11 6.09 -17.49
N ALA A 20 -1.79 6.39 -18.76
CA ALA A 20 -2.58 7.32 -19.57
C ALA A 20 -4.00 6.81 -19.89
N ILE A 21 -4.28 5.50 -19.83
CA ILE A 21 -5.62 4.97 -20.12
C ILE A 21 -6.50 4.92 -18.85
N ILE A 22 -5.91 4.82 -17.66
CA ILE A 22 -6.64 5.05 -16.40
C ILE A 22 -7.09 6.53 -16.31
N ALA A 23 -6.30 7.46 -16.87
CA ALA A 23 -6.66 8.88 -16.97
C ALA A 23 -7.68 9.24 -18.08
N ILE A 24 -8.02 8.31 -19.00
CA ILE A 24 -9.02 8.60 -20.07
C ILE A 24 -10.47 8.51 -19.56
N CYS A 25 -10.70 8.02 -18.34
CA CYS A 25 -12.00 8.18 -17.66
C CYS A 25 -12.18 9.53 -16.94
N ALA A 26 -11.21 10.45 -16.99
CA ALA A 26 -11.25 11.71 -16.24
C ALA A 26 -11.06 12.99 -17.08
N THR A 27 -11.25 12.97 -18.39
CA THR A 27 -11.17 14.19 -19.23
C THR A 27 -12.36 14.33 -20.19
N ALA A 28 -13.51 14.66 -19.61
CA ALA A 28 -14.62 15.27 -20.33
C ALA A 28 -15.14 16.51 -19.58
N ALA A 29 -14.27 17.49 -19.37
CA ALA A 29 -14.66 18.89 -19.29
C ALA A 29 -13.39 19.73 -19.40
N VAL A 30 -13.30 20.50 -20.48
CA VAL A 30 -12.80 21.88 -20.57
C VAL A 30 -12.25 22.06 -21.98
N SER A 31 -13.09 22.59 -22.86
CA SER A 31 -12.62 23.34 -24.02
C SER A 31 -13.34 24.68 -24.04
N GLY A 32 -12.56 25.76 -24.08
CA GLY A 32 -13.01 27.09 -24.51
C GLY A 32 -13.21 28.10 -23.38
N CYS A 33 -12.22 28.96 -23.14
CA CYS A 33 -12.20 30.31 -23.73
C CYS A 33 -11.09 31.17 -23.11
N LYS A 34 -10.64 32.15 -23.90
CA LYS A 34 -9.55 33.09 -23.65
C LYS A 34 -9.95 34.22 -22.69
N ASP A 35 -8.96 34.68 -21.92
CA ASP A 35 -8.71 35.97 -21.27
C ASP A 35 -9.75 36.61 -20.31
N PRO A 36 -9.30 37.33 -19.24
CA PRO A 36 -10.12 37.75 -18.10
C PRO A 36 -10.72 39.16 -18.27
N PRO A 37 -11.76 39.52 -17.49
CA PRO A 37 -11.50 40.54 -16.46
C PRO A 37 -12.30 40.41 -15.14
N ASN A 38 -11.67 41.00 -14.12
CA ASN A 38 -12.07 41.51 -12.81
C ASN A 38 -13.54 41.59 -12.34
N SER A 39 -13.66 41.49 -10.99
CA SER A 39 -14.67 42.03 -10.05
C SER A 39 -15.93 41.22 -9.69
N GLY A 40 -16.19 41.13 -8.36
CA GLY A 40 -17.56 41.23 -7.81
C GLY A 40 -18.21 39.99 -7.19
N ASN A 41 -17.99 39.81 -5.88
CA ASN A 41 -18.97 39.54 -4.80
C ASN A 41 -20.04 38.40 -4.83
N ALA A 42 -20.20 37.80 -3.64
CA ALA A 42 -21.41 37.23 -3.02
C ALA A 42 -21.97 35.84 -3.46
N GLY A 43 -21.71 34.84 -2.59
CA GLY A 43 -22.71 33.98 -1.94
C GLY A 43 -23.66 33.12 -2.78
N LYS A 44 -23.49 31.79 -2.71
CA LYS A 44 -24.57 30.79 -2.54
C LYS A 44 -24.00 29.39 -2.33
N SER A 45 -24.58 28.66 -1.37
CA SER A 45 -24.30 27.26 -1.07
C SER A 45 -24.64 26.37 -2.27
N ALA A 46 -23.76 25.44 -2.62
CA ALA A 46 -24.06 24.33 -3.52
C ALA A 46 -23.65 23.01 -2.86
N SER A 47 -24.67 22.29 -2.41
CA SER A 47 -24.81 20.82 -2.37
C SER A 47 -23.62 20.03 -2.93
N ALA A 48 -22.94 19.27 -2.05
CA ALA A 48 -21.95 18.27 -2.45
C ALA A 48 -22.64 17.15 -3.24
N THR A 49 -22.41 17.13 -4.54
CA THR A 49 -22.75 16.00 -5.41
C THR A 49 -21.85 14.81 -5.07
N HIS A 50 -22.46 13.71 -4.63
CA HIS A 50 -21.82 12.41 -4.49
C HIS A 50 -21.13 12.01 -5.80
N VAL A 51 -19.81 11.89 -5.76
CA VAL A 51 -19.04 11.29 -6.85
C VAL A 51 -19.23 9.78 -6.71
N ASN A 52 -20.09 9.20 -7.55
CA ASN A 52 -20.13 7.75 -7.75
C ASN A 52 -18.78 7.37 -8.36
N ALA A 53 -17.89 6.79 -7.55
CA ALA A 53 -16.78 6.02 -8.09
C ALA A 53 -17.39 4.86 -8.88
N GLU A 54 -17.35 4.94 -10.21
CA GLU A 54 -17.86 3.88 -11.06
C GLU A 54 -17.17 2.57 -10.68
N ARG A 55 -18.00 1.61 -10.23
CA ARG A 55 -17.59 0.24 -9.97
C ARG A 55 -16.89 -0.28 -11.24
N PRO A 56 -15.69 -0.88 -11.15
CA PRO A 56 -15.01 -1.43 -12.32
C PRO A 56 -15.95 -2.39 -13.06
N PRO A 57 -15.90 -2.43 -14.41
CA PRO A 57 -16.91 -3.07 -15.24
C PRO A 57 -17.15 -4.53 -14.86
N ALA A 58 -18.41 -4.92 -14.98
CA ALA A 58 -18.91 -6.25 -14.67
C ALA A 58 -18.22 -7.34 -15.53
N VAL A 59 -17.74 -8.38 -14.84
CA VAL A 59 -17.18 -9.65 -15.36
C VAL A 59 -15.93 -9.48 -16.22
N VAL A 60 -14.81 -9.17 -15.57
CA VAL A 60 -13.52 -9.58 -16.14
C VAL A 60 -13.42 -11.09 -15.99
N SER A 61 -13.23 -11.81 -17.10
CA SER A 61 -13.06 -13.27 -17.06
C SER A 61 -11.94 -13.61 -16.08
N ARG A 62 -12.25 -14.46 -15.09
CA ARG A 62 -11.27 -15.00 -14.13
C ARG A 62 -10.47 -16.18 -14.72
N GLU A 63 -10.54 -16.37 -16.03
CA GLU A 63 -9.82 -17.44 -16.70
C GLU A 63 -8.43 -16.99 -17.08
N LEU A 64 -7.48 -17.91 -16.98
CA LEU A 64 -6.12 -17.67 -17.45
C LEU A 64 -6.14 -17.49 -18.98
N PRO A 65 -5.56 -16.41 -19.53
CA PRO A 65 -5.43 -16.23 -20.98
C PRO A 65 -4.84 -17.47 -21.66
N ALA A 66 -5.38 -17.82 -22.84
CA ALA A 66 -4.99 -19.05 -23.55
C ALA A 66 -3.49 -19.06 -23.91
N GLU A 67 -2.92 -17.89 -24.21
CA GLU A 67 -1.50 -17.66 -24.48
C GLU A 67 -0.61 -18.05 -23.29
N LEU A 68 -1.17 -18.01 -22.07
CA LEU A 68 -0.47 -18.36 -20.83
C LEU A 68 -0.66 -19.82 -20.44
N ALA A 69 -1.35 -20.64 -21.24
CA ALA A 69 -1.55 -22.07 -20.94
C ALA A 69 -0.23 -22.83 -20.73
N GLY A 70 0.81 -22.50 -21.51
CA GLY A 70 2.16 -23.08 -21.36
C GLY A 70 2.86 -22.73 -20.04
N PHE A 71 2.41 -21.69 -19.35
CA PHE A 71 2.97 -21.25 -18.07
C PHE A 71 2.11 -21.64 -16.85
N ARG A 72 1.01 -22.38 -17.07
CA ARG A 72 0.06 -22.75 -16.01
C ARG A 72 0.75 -23.39 -14.80
N ALA A 73 1.68 -24.32 -15.02
CA ALA A 73 2.37 -24.99 -13.91
C ALA A 73 3.18 -24.00 -13.06
N ALA A 74 3.89 -23.05 -13.67
CA ALA A 74 4.65 -22.02 -12.94
C ALA A 74 3.73 -21.10 -12.14
N ILE A 75 2.60 -20.69 -12.74
CA ILE A 75 1.58 -19.86 -12.09
C ILE A 75 0.95 -20.59 -10.89
N GLU A 76 0.56 -21.84 -11.05
CA GLU A 76 -0.02 -22.65 -9.98
C GLU A 76 0.97 -22.90 -8.84
N ASN A 77 2.23 -23.21 -9.17
CA ASN A 77 3.29 -23.40 -8.18
C ASN A 77 3.70 -22.10 -7.47
N SER A 78 3.32 -20.94 -8.01
CA SER A 78 3.55 -19.65 -7.37
C SER A 78 2.49 -19.27 -6.34
N LYS A 79 1.41 -20.05 -6.17
CA LYS A 79 0.32 -19.64 -5.29
C LYS A 79 0.79 -19.51 -3.83
N LEU A 80 0.42 -18.38 -3.22
CA LEU A 80 0.63 -18.12 -1.80
C LEU A 80 -0.71 -17.85 -1.12
N ASP A 81 -0.81 -18.31 0.13
CA ASP A 81 -1.87 -17.90 1.04
C ASP A 81 -1.72 -16.42 1.40
N TYR A 82 -2.85 -15.74 1.56
CA TYR A 82 -2.92 -14.40 2.13
C TYR A 82 -4.21 -14.21 2.92
N ILE A 83 -4.22 -13.21 3.80
CA ILE A 83 -5.39 -12.78 4.54
C ILE A 83 -5.92 -11.51 3.89
N ARG A 84 -7.10 -11.60 3.28
CA ARG A 84 -7.88 -10.43 2.86
C ARG A 84 -8.42 -9.73 4.10
N VAL A 85 -8.22 -8.42 4.17
CA VAL A 85 -8.75 -7.55 5.22
C VAL A 85 -9.94 -6.78 4.68
N LYS A 86 -11.07 -6.86 5.39
CA LYS A 86 -12.24 -6.02 5.17
C LYS A 86 -12.35 -5.03 6.30
N ALA A 87 -12.80 -3.81 6.00
CA ALA A 87 -12.98 -2.76 7.00
C ALA A 87 -14.44 -2.31 7.04
N ARG A 88 -14.88 -1.83 8.22
CA ARG A 88 -16.21 -1.24 8.39
C ARG A 88 -16.14 -0.06 9.36
N ALA A 89 -16.51 1.12 8.87
CA ALA A 89 -16.61 2.33 9.69
C ALA A 89 -17.81 2.27 10.67
N GLY A 90 -17.73 3.08 11.73
CA GLY A 90 -18.84 3.28 12.67
C GLY A 90 -19.07 2.13 13.67
N GLN A 91 -18.15 1.18 13.73
CA GLN A 91 -18.15 0.14 14.77
C GLN A 91 -17.11 0.46 15.84
N SER A 92 -17.52 0.41 17.11
CA SER A 92 -16.60 0.56 18.22
C SER A 92 -15.69 -0.68 18.30
N VAL A 93 -14.38 -0.44 18.40
CA VAL A 93 -13.38 -1.50 18.51
C VAL A 93 -12.64 -1.36 19.83
N ALA A 94 -12.47 -2.47 20.55
CA ALA A 94 -11.66 -2.48 21.77
C ALA A 94 -10.23 -1.95 21.48
N PRO A 95 -9.52 -1.39 22.48
CA PRO A 95 -8.16 -0.89 22.27
C PRO A 95 -7.21 -1.92 21.68
N TRP A 96 -7.38 -3.22 22.00
CA TRP A 96 -6.58 -4.36 21.52
C TRP A 96 -7.15 -5.05 20.26
N GLY A 97 -8.25 -4.56 19.69
CA GLY A 97 -8.86 -5.15 18.49
C GLY A 97 -8.24 -4.65 17.20
N SER A 98 -8.40 -5.39 16.11
CA SER A 98 -7.90 -4.96 14.79
C SER A 98 -8.71 -3.79 14.24
N LYS A 99 -8.01 -2.72 13.84
CA LYS A 99 -8.63 -1.48 13.37
C LYS A 99 -7.75 -0.71 12.40
N PHE A 100 -8.39 0.08 11.54
CA PHE A 100 -7.76 1.29 11.02
C PHE A 100 -8.07 2.46 11.95
N ARG A 101 -7.09 3.36 12.13
CA ARG A 101 -7.21 4.55 12.98
C ARG A 101 -7.71 4.20 14.40
N GLY A 102 -8.37 5.15 15.07
CA GLY A 102 -8.90 4.98 16.42
C GLY A 102 -7.84 5.07 17.53
N VAL A 103 -8.26 4.75 18.76
CA VAL A 103 -7.38 4.77 19.94
C VAL A 103 -6.46 3.53 19.91
N PRO A 104 -5.12 3.71 19.92
CA PRO A 104 -4.18 2.61 19.93
C PRO A 104 -4.14 1.88 21.28
N TYR A 105 -3.86 0.58 21.24
CA TYR A 105 -3.38 -0.15 22.42
C TYR A 105 -2.01 0.39 22.84
N ILE A 106 -1.88 0.96 24.03
CA ILE A 106 -0.57 1.34 24.59
C ILE A 106 -0.58 0.96 26.08
N PRO A 107 0.27 0.02 26.53
CA PRO A 107 0.37 -0.34 27.95
C PRO A 107 0.84 0.83 28.81
N ASN A 108 0.39 0.86 30.07
CA ASN A 108 0.92 1.80 31.06
C ASN A 108 2.45 1.68 31.18
N GLY A 109 3.12 2.84 31.31
CA GLY A 109 4.58 2.91 31.37
C GLY A 109 5.31 2.80 30.02
N SER A 110 4.63 2.44 28.93
CA SER A 110 5.23 2.43 27.59
C SER A 110 5.45 3.85 27.05
N ALA A 111 6.53 4.08 26.30
CA ALA A 111 6.70 5.35 25.60
C ALA A 111 5.78 5.39 24.36
N TYR A 112 4.98 6.45 24.24
CA TYR A 112 4.19 6.67 23.03
C TYR A 112 5.11 7.05 21.85
N PRO A 113 4.92 6.50 20.63
CA PRO A 113 5.79 6.74 19.48
C PRO A 113 5.77 8.20 19.02
N ARG A 114 6.95 8.77 18.77
CA ARG A 114 7.15 10.16 18.34
C ARG A 114 8.08 10.26 17.13
N ASP A 115 7.88 11.32 16.34
CA ASP A 115 8.80 11.72 15.27
C ASP A 115 10.07 12.41 15.84
N PRO A 116 11.06 12.78 15.00
CA PRO A 116 12.28 13.44 15.46
C PRO A 116 12.06 14.83 16.06
N ALA A 117 10.94 15.49 15.76
CA ALA A 117 10.55 16.78 16.35
C ALA A 117 9.80 16.60 17.69
N GLY A 118 9.60 15.35 18.14
CA GLY A 118 8.85 15.02 19.35
C GLY A 118 7.34 15.01 19.17
N LYS A 119 6.82 15.18 17.95
CA LYS A 119 5.39 15.11 17.65
C LYS A 119 4.91 13.66 17.80
N LEU A 120 3.73 13.47 18.39
CA LEU A 120 3.11 12.15 18.51
C LEU A 120 2.84 11.57 17.12
N LEU A 121 3.26 10.33 16.88
CA LEU A 121 2.86 9.58 15.69
C LEU A 121 1.41 9.12 15.85
N VAL A 122 0.71 8.95 14.73
CA VAL A 122 -0.71 8.67 14.73
C VAL A 122 -0.94 7.26 14.21
N LEU A 123 -1.78 6.48 14.90
CA LEU A 123 -2.06 5.09 14.50
C LEU A 123 -2.75 5.07 13.13
N LEU A 124 -2.14 4.40 12.15
CA LEU A 124 -2.76 4.17 10.85
C LEU A 124 -3.51 2.85 10.83
N ALA A 125 -2.88 1.78 11.34
CA ALA A 125 -3.45 0.44 11.38
C ALA A 125 -2.97 -0.34 12.61
N GLN A 126 -3.84 -1.21 13.11
CA GLN A 126 -3.55 -2.17 14.17
C GLN A 126 -4.15 -3.53 13.80
N LEU A 127 -3.36 -4.58 13.94
CA LEU A 127 -3.69 -5.93 13.56
C LEU A 127 -3.44 -6.87 14.73
N ASN A 128 -4.49 -7.47 15.26
CA ASN A 128 -4.39 -8.53 16.24
C ASN A 128 -4.32 -9.87 15.49
N PHE A 129 -3.15 -10.50 15.47
CA PHE A 129 -2.96 -11.78 14.78
C PHE A 129 -3.84 -12.90 15.35
N GLY A 130 -4.29 -12.77 16.60
CA GLY A 130 -5.25 -13.71 17.20
C GLY A 130 -6.67 -13.63 16.61
N GLU A 131 -6.99 -12.57 15.88
CA GLU A 131 -8.28 -12.40 15.18
C GLU A 131 -8.23 -12.91 13.73
N MET A 132 -7.05 -13.29 13.23
CA MET A 132 -6.85 -13.74 11.85
C MET A 132 -6.84 -15.27 11.72
N PRO A 133 -7.26 -15.82 10.56
CA PRO A 133 -6.90 -17.18 10.19
C PRO A 133 -5.38 -17.36 10.18
N ARG A 134 -4.91 -18.57 10.48
CA ARG A 134 -3.47 -18.88 10.49
C ARG A 134 -2.86 -18.72 9.10
N LEU A 135 -1.74 -18.00 9.06
CA LEU A 135 -0.92 -17.78 7.89
C LEU A 135 0.51 -18.25 8.18
N ASP A 136 1.03 -19.15 7.36
CA ASP A 136 2.32 -19.80 7.62
C ASP A 136 3.46 -18.78 7.65
N GLY A 137 4.31 -18.88 8.68
CA GLY A 137 5.41 -17.96 8.92
C GLY A 137 5.03 -16.65 9.60
N TYR A 138 3.74 -16.35 9.79
CA TYR A 138 3.27 -15.18 10.53
C TYR A 138 2.95 -15.51 11.99
N PRO A 139 2.96 -14.50 12.89
CA PRO A 139 2.60 -14.71 14.29
C PRO A 139 1.21 -15.32 14.45
N ALA A 140 1.12 -16.22 15.41
CA ALA A 140 -0.10 -16.87 15.88
C ALA A 140 -1.08 -15.93 16.60
N SER A 141 -0.51 -14.92 17.24
CA SER A 141 -1.10 -14.05 18.23
C SER A 141 -0.18 -12.83 18.37
N GLY A 142 -0.61 -11.85 19.18
CA GLY A 142 0.10 -10.60 19.36
C GLY A 142 -0.49 -9.49 18.48
N LEU A 143 -0.10 -8.26 18.80
CA LEU A 143 -0.68 -7.05 18.23
C LEU A 143 0.39 -6.28 17.46
N LEU A 144 0.24 -6.20 16.14
CA LEU A 144 1.05 -5.34 15.29
C LEU A 144 0.39 -3.97 15.17
N GLN A 145 1.15 -2.91 15.33
CA GLN A 145 0.70 -1.54 15.18
C GLN A 145 1.58 -0.79 14.19
N PHE A 146 0.96 0.04 13.38
CA PHE A 146 1.62 0.92 12.42
C PHE A 146 1.20 2.36 12.67
N PHE A 147 2.17 3.17 13.08
CA PHE A 147 2.03 4.60 13.33
C PHE A 147 2.77 5.40 12.27
N VAL A 148 2.24 6.56 11.90
CA VAL A 148 2.86 7.48 10.93
C VAL A 148 2.77 8.91 11.42
N SER A 149 3.72 9.74 10.99
CA SER A 149 3.62 11.19 11.13
C SER A 149 2.52 11.68 10.20
N ASP A 150 1.64 12.49 10.73
CA ASP A 150 0.68 13.24 9.94
C ASP A 150 1.35 14.47 9.30
N GLY A 151 0.77 14.91 8.18
CA GLY A 151 1.21 16.10 7.46
C GLY A 151 2.24 15.85 6.36
N LEU A 152 2.50 16.93 5.63
CA LEU A 152 3.40 17.00 4.49
C LEU A 152 4.58 17.89 4.86
N SER A 153 5.80 17.38 4.76
CA SER A 153 7.02 18.17 4.92
C SER A 153 8.00 17.85 3.81
N LYS A 154 9.09 18.62 3.68
CA LYS A 154 10.17 18.29 2.74
C LYS A 154 10.85 16.95 3.05
N GLU A 155 10.77 16.47 4.29
CA GLU A 155 11.40 15.21 4.71
C GLU A 155 10.48 13.99 4.59
N GLN A 156 9.16 14.17 4.69
CA GLN A 156 8.23 13.04 4.71
C GLN A 156 6.85 13.37 4.15
N VAL A 157 6.17 12.34 3.65
CA VAL A 157 4.73 12.33 3.39
C VAL A 157 4.12 11.07 4.01
N TRP A 158 3.17 11.28 4.93
CA TRP A 158 2.49 10.22 5.70
C TRP A 158 3.44 9.19 6.33
N GLY A 159 4.54 9.68 6.89
CA GLY A 159 5.60 8.91 7.53
C GLY A 159 6.64 8.31 6.59
N SER A 160 6.41 8.33 5.27
CA SER A 160 7.37 7.85 4.28
C SER A 160 8.37 8.94 3.97
N VAL A 161 9.65 8.59 3.95
CA VAL A 161 10.73 9.54 3.73
C VAL A 161 10.76 10.01 2.27
N GLN A 162 10.94 11.31 2.07
CA GLN A 162 11.26 11.86 0.75
C GLN A 162 12.75 11.73 0.51
N TYR A 163 13.11 11.00 -0.55
CA TYR A 163 14.50 10.73 -0.90
C TYR A 163 14.90 11.52 -2.15
N ASP A 164 15.84 12.45 -2.00
CA ASP A 164 16.25 13.39 -3.07
C ASP A 164 17.76 13.39 -3.35
N GLU A 165 18.51 12.40 -2.83
CA GLU A 165 19.97 12.29 -3.00
C GLU A 165 20.36 12.26 -4.48
N LYS A 166 21.41 13.04 -4.82
CA LYS A 166 21.97 13.13 -6.18
C LYS A 166 23.48 12.90 -6.16
N PRO A 167 24.02 11.94 -6.95
CA PRO A 167 23.28 11.01 -7.82
C PRO A 167 22.42 10.03 -7.02
N PHE A 168 21.36 9.50 -7.64
CA PHE A 168 20.48 8.53 -7.00
C PHE A 168 21.27 7.28 -6.57
N ASN A 169 21.05 6.84 -5.33
CA ASN A 169 21.66 5.64 -4.78
C ASN A 169 20.54 4.67 -4.35
N PRO A 170 20.34 3.54 -5.06
CA PRO A 170 19.23 2.62 -4.79
C PRO A 170 19.34 1.97 -3.40
N ASP A 171 20.55 1.65 -2.95
CA ASP A 171 20.76 1.00 -1.66
C ASP A 171 20.44 1.93 -0.49
N ARG A 172 20.85 3.20 -0.59
CA ARG A 172 20.51 4.23 0.40
C ARG A 172 19.03 4.57 0.36
N TYR A 173 18.43 4.63 -0.82
CA TYR A 173 16.99 4.81 -0.97
C TYR A 173 16.23 3.69 -0.26
N PHE A 174 16.53 2.42 -0.55
CA PHE A 174 15.84 1.31 0.08
C PHE A 174 16.09 1.23 1.59
N SER A 175 17.31 1.53 2.05
CA SER A 175 17.61 1.64 3.48
C SER A 175 16.80 2.75 4.16
N SER A 176 16.53 3.85 3.45
CA SER A 176 15.73 4.95 3.98
C SER A 176 14.28 4.55 4.27
N LEU A 177 13.72 3.58 3.52
CA LEU A 177 12.38 3.04 3.74
C LEU A 177 12.27 2.23 5.04
N GLN A 178 13.38 1.72 5.56
CA GLN A 178 13.44 0.98 6.84
C GLN A 178 13.69 1.89 8.04
N ASN A 179 14.09 3.14 7.79
CA ASN A 179 14.40 4.08 8.85
C ASN A 179 13.10 4.64 9.46
N GLN A 180 12.69 4.07 10.59
CA GLN A 180 11.47 4.42 11.35
C GLN A 180 11.55 5.79 12.06
N ARG A 181 11.92 6.84 11.30
CA ARG A 181 12.00 8.24 11.77
C ARG A 181 10.61 8.84 11.90
N PHE A 182 9.84 8.79 10.82
CA PHE A 182 8.51 9.39 10.72
C PHE A 182 7.38 8.37 10.71
N PHE A 183 7.71 7.10 10.92
CA PHE A 183 6.74 6.04 11.16
C PHE A 183 7.26 5.15 12.29
N ARG A 184 6.39 4.30 12.83
CA ARG A 184 6.78 3.29 13.81
C ARG A 184 5.95 2.03 13.63
N VAL A 185 6.63 0.90 13.62
CA VAL A 185 6.01 -0.42 13.70
C VAL A 185 6.33 -0.99 15.08
N ILE A 186 5.29 -1.31 15.84
CA ILE A 186 5.40 -1.87 17.19
C ILE A 186 4.69 -3.22 17.19
N PHE A 187 5.33 -4.22 17.77
CA PHE A 187 4.71 -5.52 17.99
C PHE A 187 4.67 -5.83 19.49
N HIS A 188 3.48 -6.14 19.98
CA HIS A 188 3.27 -6.61 21.35
C HIS A 188 2.98 -8.11 21.32
N SER A 189 3.89 -8.92 21.87
CA SER A 189 3.68 -10.37 22.03
C SER A 189 2.55 -10.68 23.00
N ASP A 190 2.48 -9.90 24.08
CA ASP A 190 1.55 -10.08 25.19
C ASP A 190 0.54 -8.92 25.20
N VAL A 191 -0.72 -9.24 24.93
CA VAL A 191 -1.79 -8.26 24.75
C VAL A 191 -2.71 -8.27 25.96
N LEU A 192 -2.68 -7.17 26.72
CA LEU A 192 -3.58 -6.94 27.85
C LEU A 192 -4.98 -6.58 27.33
N THR A 193 -6.01 -7.26 27.85
CA THR A 193 -7.41 -6.98 27.49
C THR A 193 -8.17 -6.28 28.62
N ASP A 194 -7.44 -5.54 29.45
CA ASP A 194 -7.97 -4.74 30.54
C ASP A 194 -7.61 -3.27 30.29
N LYS A 195 -8.63 -2.41 30.21
CA LYS A 195 -8.48 -0.99 29.87
C LYS A 195 -7.76 -0.21 30.96
N ASP A 196 -7.84 -0.62 32.22
CA ASP A 196 -7.23 0.09 33.34
C ASP A 196 -5.69 0.01 33.32
N HIS A 197 -5.16 -0.97 32.58
CA HIS A 197 -3.72 -1.14 32.34
C HIS A 197 -3.22 -0.44 31.07
N LEU A 198 -4.07 0.34 30.40
CA LEU A 198 -3.74 1.06 29.17
C LEU A 198 -3.71 2.57 29.40
N GLN A 199 -2.91 3.23 28.57
CA GLN A 199 -2.83 4.69 28.59
C GLN A 199 -4.14 5.32 28.10
N ALA A 200 -4.42 6.51 28.61
CA ALA A 200 -5.50 7.33 28.07
C ALA A 200 -5.27 7.65 26.58
N PRO A 201 -6.34 7.90 25.80
CA PRO A 201 -6.21 8.29 24.40
C PRO A 201 -5.25 9.48 24.22
N PRO A 202 -4.40 9.45 23.17
CA PRO A 202 -3.51 10.57 22.88
C PRO A 202 -4.31 11.81 22.47
N VAL A 203 -3.84 12.98 22.88
CA VAL A 203 -4.41 14.27 22.47
C VAL A 203 -3.52 14.87 21.38
N PHE A 204 -4.09 15.08 20.19
CA PHE A 204 -3.41 15.73 19.07
C PHE A 204 -3.72 17.23 19.05
N SER A 205 -2.77 18.06 18.63
CA SER A 205 -2.94 19.51 18.54
C SER A 205 -3.92 19.96 17.45
N SER A 206 -4.16 19.10 16.47
CA SER A 206 -5.05 19.32 15.33
C SER A 206 -5.48 17.96 14.77
N GLU A 207 -6.57 17.94 13.99
CA GLU A 207 -7.01 16.73 13.29
C GLU A 207 -5.92 16.23 12.33
N PRO A 208 -5.38 15.01 12.53
CA PRO A 208 -4.30 14.49 11.70
C PRO A 208 -4.76 14.19 10.27
N MET A 209 -4.08 14.73 9.28
CA MET A 209 -4.36 14.45 7.86
C MET A 209 -3.56 13.25 7.37
N LEU A 210 -4.23 12.12 7.18
CA LEU A 210 -3.66 10.84 6.75
C LEU A 210 -4.45 10.24 5.59
N PRO A 211 -3.92 9.19 4.93
CA PRO A 211 -4.64 8.48 3.88
C PRO A 211 -5.96 7.86 4.37
N ILE A 212 -6.03 7.49 5.66
CA ILE A 212 -7.22 6.96 6.30
C ILE A 212 -7.61 7.94 7.41
N MET A 213 -8.85 8.42 7.42
CA MET A 213 -9.28 9.42 8.39
C MET A 213 -10.21 8.84 9.46
N GLN A 214 -10.97 7.80 9.13
CA GLN A 214 -12.01 7.24 10.00
C GLN A 214 -11.52 5.99 10.75
N GLU A 215 -12.02 5.78 11.97
CA GLU A 215 -11.88 4.48 12.64
C GLU A 215 -12.75 3.43 11.94
N ALA A 216 -12.15 2.27 11.68
CA ALA A 216 -12.84 1.14 11.06
C ALA A 216 -12.42 -0.17 11.71
N ALA A 217 -13.40 -1.01 12.05
CA ALA A 217 -13.18 -2.37 12.53
C ALA A 217 -12.73 -3.26 11.37
N LEU A 218 -11.78 -4.16 11.64
CA LEU A 218 -11.25 -5.08 10.63
C LEU A 218 -11.76 -6.51 10.82
N THR A 219 -12.00 -7.19 9.71
CA THR A 219 -12.33 -8.62 9.66
C THR A 219 -11.50 -9.31 8.59
N PHE A 220 -11.31 -10.62 8.72
CA PHE A 220 -10.26 -11.35 8.03
C PHE A 220 -10.77 -12.60 7.32
N GLU A 221 -10.35 -12.81 6.09
CA GLU A 221 -10.65 -14.00 5.29
C GLU A 221 -9.39 -14.53 4.63
N LYS A 222 -9.16 -15.85 4.74
CA LYS A 222 -8.02 -16.49 4.08
C LYS A 222 -8.35 -16.79 2.62
N HIS A 223 -7.42 -16.43 1.73
CA HIS A 223 -7.51 -16.64 0.28
C HIS A 223 -6.14 -17.06 -0.27
N THR A 224 -6.09 -17.38 -1.56
CA THR A 224 -4.85 -17.71 -2.29
C THR A 224 -4.74 -16.86 -3.54
N GLU A 225 -3.54 -16.45 -3.91
CA GLU A 225 -3.26 -15.74 -5.16
C GLU A 225 -1.95 -16.26 -5.81
N PRO A 226 -1.87 -16.33 -7.15
CA PRO A 226 -0.60 -16.54 -7.83
C PRO A 226 0.26 -15.26 -7.80
N VAL A 227 1.52 -15.36 -8.24
CA VAL A 227 2.41 -14.20 -8.30
C VAL A 227 1.81 -13.04 -9.09
N LEU A 228 1.83 -11.84 -8.51
CA LEU A 228 1.34 -10.63 -9.17
C LEU A 228 2.40 -10.09 -10.14
N ILE A 229 1.95 -9.42 -11.21
CA ILE A 229 2.82 -8.81 -12.21
C ILE A 229 3.78 -7.76 -11.62
N ASP A 230 3.34 -7.07 -10.55
CA ASP A 230 4.09 -5.96 -9.95
C ASP A 230 5.03 -6.40 -8.83
N ASP A 231 4.94 -7.64 -8.34
CA ASP A 231 5.78 -8.13 -7.24
C ASP A 231 7.15 -8.56 -7.77
N TYR A 232 8.23 -8.20 -7.07
CA TYR A 232 9.61 -8.54 -7.47
C TYR A 232 9.83 -10.04 -7.70
N ARG A 233 9.03 -10.91 -7.08
CA ARG A 233 9.10 -12.37 -7.24
C ARG A 233 8.57 -12.86 -8.59
N PHE A 234 7.91 -12.02 -9.39
CA PHE A 234 7.48 -12.40 -10.75
C PHE A 234 8.66 -12.90 -11.58
N THR A 235 9.79 -12.19 -11.55
CA THR A 235 11.00 -12.58 -12.27
C THR A 235 11.52 -13.95 -11.83
N ASN A 236 11.37 -14.32 -10.56
CA ASN A 236 11.78 -15.64 -10.06
C ASN A 236 10.89 -16.77 -10.61
N VAL A 237 9.59 -16.50 -10.78
CA VAL A 237 8.62 -17.50 -11.28
C VAL A 237 8.78 -17.73 -12.78
N PHE A 238 9.01 -16.67 -13.56
CA PHE A 238 9.03 -16.73 -15.03
C PHE A 238 10.43 -16.63 -15.64
N ALA A 239 11.48 -16.50 -14.80
CA ALA A 239 12.87 -16.26 -15.21
C ALA A 239 13.07 -15.03 -16.12
N ARG A 240 12.11 -14.09 -16.11
CA ARG A 240 12.08 -12.89 -16.95
C ARG A 240 11.36 -11.76 -16.21
N GLU A 241 11.87 -10.54 -16.35
CA GLU A 241 11.15 -9.34 -15.92
C GLU A 241 9.78 -9.26 -16.62
N PRO A 242 8.74 -8.72 -15.95
CA PRO A 242 7.38 -8.65 -16.49
C PRO A 242 7.32 -8.11 -17.93
N GLN A 243 8.01 -6.99 -18.19
CA GLN A 243 8.06 -6.38 -19.53
C GLN A 243 8.61 -7.36 -20.59
N ALA A 244 9.75 -8.00 -20.30
CA ALA A 244 10.37 -8.94 -21.23
C ALA A 244 9.57 -10.25 -21.37
N PHE A 245 8.84 -10.63 -20.33
CA PHE A 245 7.95 -11.77 -20.36
C PHE A 245 6.75 -11.52 -21.27
N PHE A 246 6.03 -10.41 -21.12
CA PHE A 246 4.84 -10.16 -21.94
C PHE A 246 5.17 -9.72 -23.38
N ALA A 247 6.33 -9.09 -23.62
CA ALA A 247 6.77 -8.71 -24.96
C ALA A 247 6.90 -9.91 -25.94
N GLN A 248 7.06 -11.14 -25.41
CA GLN A 248 7.12 -12.34 -26.25
C GLN A 248 5.82 -12.61 -27.02
N PHE A 249 4.69 -12.03 -26.58
CA PHE A 249 3.38 -12.18 -27.22
C PHE A 249 3.13 -11.16 -28.35
N GLY A 250 4.11 -10.33 -28.68
CA GLY A 250 4.07 -9.42 -29.83
C GLY A 250 2.86 -8.46 -29.76
N THR A 251 2.03 -8.46 -30.80
CA THR A 251 0.84 -7.59 -30.86
C THR A 251 -0.19 -7.87 -29.76
N GLN A 252 -0.14 -9.03 -29.10
CA GLN A 252 -1.03 -9.41 -28.00
C GLN A 252 -0.47 -9.07 -26.61
N GLU A 253 0.75 -8.51 -26.51
CA GLU A 253 1.43 -8.17 -25.24
C GLU A 253 0.49 -7.51 -24.22
N THR A 254 -0.16 -6.40 -24.59
CA THR A 254 -1.05 -5.66 -23.70
C THR A 254 -2.28 -6.47 -23.28
N ALA A 255 -2.88 -7.22 -24.21
CA ALA A 255 -4.07 -8.02 -23.93
C ALA A 255 -3.76 -9.16 -22.97
N VAL A 256 -2.64 -9.86 -23.18
CA VAL A 256 -2.20 -10.96 -22.32
C VAL A 256 -1.80 -10.46 -20.93
N ALA A 257 -1.09 -9.32 -20.85
CA ALA A 257 -0.74 -8.70 -19.57
C ALA A 257 -1.98 -8.29 -18.77
N ASN A 258 -2.96 -7.62 -19.40
CA ASN A 258 -4.21 -7.24 -18.75
C ASN A 258 -5.04 -8.46 -18.32
N GLY A 259 -5.08 -9.50 -19.16
CA GLY A 259 -5.72 -10.76 -18.81
C GLY A 259 -5.06 -11.44 -17.62
N TYR A 260 -3.73 -11.43 -17.54
CA TYR A 260 -3.00 -11.95 -16.37
C TYR A 260 -3.27 -11.13 -15.11
N ILE A 261 -3.30 -9.80 -15.20
CA ILE A 261 -3.65 -8.91 -14.07
C ILE A 261 -5.03 -9.28 -13.54
N ALA A 262 -6.03 -9.40 -14.42
CA ALA A 262 -7.39 -9.75 -14.02
C ALA A 262 -7.52 -11.16 -13.44
N PHE A 263 -6.75 -12.12 -13.96
CA PHE A 263 -6.69 -13.49 -13.47
C PHE A 263 -6.04 -13.58 -12.08
N SER A 264 -4.89 -12.91 -11.92
CA SER A 264 -4.03 -13.04 -10.74
C SER A 264 -4.47 -12.17 -9.56
N ARG A 265 -5.04 -10.99 -9.84
CA ARG A 265 -5.37 -10.01 -8.80
C ARG A 265 -6.84 -10.07 -8.41
N GLN A 266 -7.09 -10.59 -7.21
CA GLN A 266 -8.37 -10.37 -6.55
C GLN A 266 -8.30 -9.07 -5.74
N TRP A 267 -9.12 -8.08 -6.11
CA TRP A 267 -9.10 -6.80 -5.42
C TRP A 267 -9.47 -6.95 -3.93
N SER A 268 -8.69 -6.28 -3.08
CA SER A 268 -8.87 -6.21 -1.63
C SER A 268 -8.49 -4.82 -1.14
N LEU A 269 -9.32 -4.23 -0.28
CA LEU A 269 -9.03 -2.99 0.44
C LEU A 269 -7.66 -3.03 1.12
N ALA A 270 -7.39 -4.13 1.81
CA ALA A 270 -6.11 -4.39 2.47
C ALA A 270 -5.83 -5.89 2.54
N LYS A 271 -4.57 -6.25 2.72
CA LYS A 271 -4.16 -7.66 2.90
C LYS A 271 -2.88 -7.84 3.70
N VAL A 272 -2.73 -9.04 4.26
CA VAL A 272 -1.53 -9.54 4.97
C VAL A 272 -1.07 -10.81 4.25
N GLY A 273 0.23 -10.97 3.97
CA GLY A 273 0.72 -12.13 3.22
C GLY A 273 0.54 -12.02 1.71
N GLY A 274 0.79 -13.11 0.99
CA GLY A 274 0.73 -13.15 -0.46
C GLY A 274 1.80 -12.30 -1.16
N TYR A 275 1.36 -11.61 -2.22
CA TYR A 275 2.15 -10.76 -3.11
C TYR A 275 1.74 -9.29 -2.99
N ALA A 276 2.66 -8.35 -3.15
CA ALA A 276 2.31 -6.94 -3.04
C ALA A 276 1.96 -6.33 -4.40
N SER A 277 1.06 -5.35 -4.38
CA SER A 277 0.68 -4.52 -5.52
C SER A 277 1.40 -3.17 -5.44
N PHE A 278 1.70 -2.59 -6.60
CA PHE A 278 2.30 -1.26 -6.70
C PHE A 278 1.66 -0.53 -7.88
N VAL A 279 1.59 0.80 -7.80
CA VAL A 279 1.20 1.61 -8.95
C VAL A 279 2.43 1.95 -9.80
N GLN A 280 3.59 2.11 -9.15
CA GLN A 280 4.85 2.45 -9.77
C GLN A 280 5.76 1.22 -9.90
N ARG A 281 6.70 1.03 -8.98
CA ARG A 281 7.66 -0.08 -9.02
C ARG A 281 7.90 -0.61 -7.62
N ASP A 282 7.95 -1.94 -7.49
CA ASP A 282 8.33 -2.61 -6.26
C ASP A 282 9.74 -2.20 -5.78
N PRO A 283 9.87 -1.48 -4.65
CA PRO A 283 11.17 -1.06 -4.14
C PRO A 283 12.03 -2.25 -3.68
N ARG A 284 11.42 -3.38 -3.35
CA ARG A 284 12.13 -4.60 -2.91
C ARG A 284 12.93 -5.23 -4.04
N SER A 285 12.64 -4.89 -5.30
CA SER A 285 13.46 -5.27 -6.46
C SER A 285 14.91 -4.75 -6.39
N ILE A 286 15.22 -3.80 -5.49
CA ILE A 286 16.58 -3.34 -5.18
C ILE A 286 17.36 -4.41 -4.39
N LYS A 287 16.67 -5.16 -3.51
CA LYS A 287 17.24 -6.22 -2.67
C LYS A 287 16.44 -7.53 -2.81
N PRO A 288 16.35 -8.11 -4.02
CA PRO A 288 15.41 -9.21 -4.31
C PRO A 288 15.82 -10.54 -3.65
N THR A 289 17.05 -10.66 -3.15
CA THR A 289 17.57 -11.88 -2.52
C THR A 289 17.31 -11.96 -1.02
N GLU A 290 16.74 -10.91 -0.41
CA GLU A 290 16.56 -10.81 1.06
C GLU A 290 15.20 -11.35 1.57
N ASP A 291 14.45 -12.07 0.72
CA ASP A 291 13.19 -12.78 1.05
C ASP A 291 12.19 -11.91 1.83
N TRP A 292 11.75 -10.84 1.16
CA TRP A 292 10.79 -9.88 1.69
C TRP A 292 9.36 -10.43 1.62
N LEU A 293 8.64 -10.31 2.73
CA LEU A 293 7.24 -10.66 2.93
C LEU A 293 6.37 -9.39 3.06
N LEU A 294 5.09 -9.49 2.72
CA LEU A 294 4.11 -8.42 2.89
C LEU A 294 3.49 -8.50 4.30
N LEU A 295 3.75 -7.52 5.16
CA LEU A 295 3.10 -7.44 6.48
C LEU A 295 1.70 -6.86 6.41
N LEU A 296 1.52 -5.82 5.60
CA LEU A 296 0.24 -5.14 5.42
C LEU A 296 0.30 -4.33 4.13
N GLU A 297 -0.68 -4.49 3.25
CA GLU A 297 -0.98 -3.60 2.13
C GLU A 297 -2.32 -2.93 2.38
N ILE A 298 -2.45 -1.66 2.05
CA ILE A 298 -3.69 -0.88 2.12
C ILE A 298 -3.84 -0.08 0.82
N GLN A 299 -4.88 -0.38 0.05
CA GLN A 299 -5.19 0.33 -1.19
C GLN A 299 -6.11 1.52 -0.94
N SER A 300 -6.03 2.51 -1.82
CA SER A 300 -7.06 3.56 -1.89
C SER A 300 -8.42 2.93 -2.20
N SER A 301 -9.47 3.38 -1.52
CA SER A 301 -10.80 2.80 -1.61
C SER A 301 -11.84 3.72 -0.95
N ASN A 302 -13.10 3.51 -1.27
CA ASN A 302 -14.26 4.06 -0.58
C ASN A 302 -15.24 2.95 -0.16
N GLU A 303 -14.75 1.71 -0.02
CA GLU A 303 -15.59 0.56 0.33
C GLU A 303 -16.10 0.65 1.78
N ALA A 304 -17.35 0.24 2.01
CA ALA A 304 -17.94 0.05 3.34
C ALA A 304 -17.84 1.27 4.28
N GLY A 305 -17.87 2.48 3.72
CA GLY A 305 -17.81 3.74 4.45
C GLY A 305 -16.42 4.09 4.99
N VAL A 306 -15.38 3.44 4.48
CA VAL A 306 -13.98 3.73 4.81
C VAL A 306 -13.34 4.40 3.61
N ASP A 307 -13.11 5.70 3.72
CA ASP A 307 -12.43 6.47 2.66
C ASP A 307 -10.92 6.43 2.91
N ILE A 308 -10.21 5.77 2.00
CA ILE A 308 -8.76 5.67 1.97
C ILE A 308 -8.26 6.31 0.69
N LEU A 309 -7.36 7.28 0.81
CA LEU A 309 -6.75 7.94 -0.34
C LEU A 309 -5.25 8.14 -0.15
N TRP A 310 -4.48 7.34 -0.88
CA TRP A 310 -3.03 7.47 -1.02
C TRP A 310 -2.73 8.31 -2.27
N GLY A 311 -2.64 9.63 -2.13
CA GLY A 311 -2.32 10.53 -3.24
C GLY A 311 -3.37 10.43 -4.35
N ASP A 312 -2.93 10.20 -5.60
CA ASP A 312 -3.81 9.89 -6.72
C ASP A 312 -4.10 8.38 -6.79
N ALA A 313 -5.02 7.91 -5.93
CA ALA A 313 -5.53 6.53 -5.88
C ALA A 313 -4.46 5.42 -5.79
N GLY A 314 -3.48 5.62 -4.92
CA GLY A 314 -2.35 4.73 -4.72
C GLY A 314 -2.52 3.60 -3.70
N VAL A 315 -1.38 3.08 -3.23
CA VAL A 315 -1.29 1.98 -2.26
C VAL A 315 -0.15 2.22 -1.26
N GLY A 316 -0.37 1.86 0.00
CA GLY A 316 0.65 1.83 1.06
C GLY A 316 0.95 0.41 1.53
N GLY A 317 2.22 0.11 1.82
CA GLY A 317 2.68 -1.23 2.15
C GLY A 317 3.79 -1.27 3.20
N LEU A 318 3.75 -2.30 4.05
CA LEU A 318 4.79 -2.68 5.01
C LEU A 318 5.43 -4.00 4.61
N PHE A 319 6.75 -4.06 4.62
CA PHE A 319 7.51 -5.24 4.22
C PHE A 319 8.54 -5.63 5.27
N ILE A 320 8.71 -6.93 5.49
CA ILE A 320 9.66 -7.47 6.46
C ILE A 320 10.44 -8.62 5.85
N ARG A 321 11.69 -8.81 6.26
CA ARG A 321 12.44 -10.02 5.89
C ARG A 321 11.86 -11.22 6.64
N ARG A 322 11.79 -12.38 5.99
CA ARG A 322 11.30 -13.62 6.61
C ARG A 322 12.01 -13.94 7.93
N ASP A 323 13.32 -13.76 8.00
CA ASP A 323 14.10 -14.09 9.20
C ASP A 323 13.91 -13.09 10.34
N ASP A 324 13.57 -11.83 10.04
CA ASP A 324 13.22 -10.84 11.06
C ASP A 324 11.82 -11.12 11.62
N LEU A 325 10.86 -11.52 10.76
CA LEU A 325 9.52 -11.95 11.20
C LEU A 325 9.57 -13.18 12.11
N LYS A 326 10.39 -14.18 11.79
CA LYS A 326 10.61 -15.37 12.66
C LYS A 326 11.12 -14.99 14.06
N LYS A 327 11.91 -13.92 14.14
CA LYS A 327 12.47 -13.40 15.40
C LYS A 327 11.55 -12.40 16.10
N LEU A 328 10.40 -12.08 15.48
CA LEU A 328 9.50 -11.00 15.91
C LEU A 328 10.23 -9.64 16.00
N ASP A 329 11.25 -9.43 15.16
CA ASP A 329 12.01 -8.18 15.08
C ASP A 329 11.40 -7.26 14.01
N PHE A 330 10.54 -6.35 14.44
CA PHE A 330 9.89 -5.38 13.56
C PHE A 330 10.69 -4.09 13.39
N SER A 331 11.95 -4.02 13.87
CA SER A 331 12.77 -2.80 13.80
C SER A 331 13.21 -2.43 12.38
N LYS A 332 13.26 -3.41 11.47
CA LYS A 332 13.72 -3.26 10.08
C LYS A 332 12.59 -3.36 9.04
N VAL A 333 11.35 -3.15 9.46
CA VAL A 333 10.22 -3.09 8.52
C VAL A 333 10.42 -1.93 7.56
N ALA A 334 10.31 -2.20 6.26
CA ALA A 334 10.29 -1.18 5.22
C ALA A 334 8.86 -0.69 5.02
N TYR A 335 8.67 0.63 5.02
CA TYR A 335 7.42 1.27 4.66
C TYR A 335 7.56 2.00 3.33
N TYR A 336 6.63 1.74 2.42
CA TYR A 336 6.54 2.40 1.13
C TYR A 336 5.09 2.70 0.80
N TRP A 337 4.86 3.80 0.08
CA TRP A 337 3.59 4.04 -0.59
C TRP A 337 3.87 4.73 -1.92
N ASP A 338 3.00 4.51 -2.90
CA ASP A 338 3.02 5.18 -4.19
C ASP A 338 1.60 5.54 -4.64
N ASN A 339 1.48 6.23 -5.77
CA ASN A 339 0.24 6.63 -6.43
C ASN A 339 0.46 6.78 -7.94
N HIS A 340 -0.60 7.07 -8.70
CA HIS A 340 -0.61 7.09 -10.17
C HIS A 340 0.30 8.15 -10.81
#